data_AF-A0A853AC55-F1
#
_entry.id   AF-A0A853AC55-F1
#
_cell.length_a   1.000
_cell.length_b   1.000
_cell.length_c   1.000
_cell.angle_alpha   90.00
_cell.angle_beta   90.00
_cell.angle_gamma   90.00
#
_symmetry.space_group_name_H-M   'P 1'
#
loop_
_entity.id
_entity.type
_entity.pdbx_description
1 polymer ?
#
loop_
_entity_poly.entity_id
_entity_poly.type
_entity_poly.pdbx_seq_one_letter_code
_entity_poly.pdbx_strand_id
1 'polypeptide(L)'
;MGLTARVLSADDIDETFARRWDALSAARPLQADFFDSHVWYASWSEGPGPEVAPSRIRIAAVLDGSRPVAVLPLVQDGSVVRTAGWDRPGRVRSRIAVGTDHPLGEVLDHLARAVTATGARRVALYRLPVRDPATRAFVRALRDNGFAVALRHHGCDMVTPVDGPWASHRERLRGFDGYARRFENRLVASWGVELEVYGGPFGKPLADGLPAYRELHARSWQGVADPRLRHEESDFMRRADRNGWARLFLLRVAGMPVAAQTWVRLGDVAVWRTTAYDRSLPGLGAGTVVQWSAQRQLFAETPPRLLDFIPGITPEKERLATERPQLLDVDAQLGGVLARPVVWGRAGAARAARWLRPRRRAAVRRLHAYRRRVDPRPALGRWGRQVVGRVGAAVPGALLPRPLRRSVGLEGGGPEELTGWQQVALLAGSVDPHGVPGLPAPRPVRPSAPLVRYLALAAGEPGPEAVRRSWGPRDRWLLLGESDAPTAVVRVDGTTVREVVRVAPSLPLAVVARTLRAAGLDGDAATQVRTAPLPWPRNA
;
A
#
# COMPACT_ATOMS: atom_id res chain seq x y z
N MET A 1 -27.42 -37.57 -0.27
CA MET A 1 -27.60 -36.60 -1.37
C MET A 1 -26.34 -36.62 -2.23
N GLY A 2 -26.45 -36.42 -3.55
CA GLY A 2 -25.31 -36.54 -4.48
C GLY A 2 -24.71 -35.17 -4.84
N LEU A 3 -23.41 -35.16 -5.15
CA LEU A 3 -22.71 -33.95 -5.59
C LEU A 3 -23.16 -33.52 -6.98
N THR A 4 -23.42 -32.23 -7.17
CA THR A 4 -23.82 -31.65 -8.46
C THR A 4 -22.89 -30.51 -8.86
N ALA A 5 -22.45 -30.51 -10.11
CA ALA A 5 -21.64 -29.45 -10.70
C ALA A 5 -22.55 -28.42 -11.39
N ARG A 6 -22.41 -27.13 -11.06
CA ARG A 6 -23.20 -26.04 -11.66
C ARG A 6 -22.32 -24.85 -12.01
N VAL A 7 -22.76 -24.10 -13.02
CA VAL A 7 -22.25 -22.76 -13.32
C VAL A 7 -23.32 -21.78 -12.88
N LEU A 8 -22.99 -20.96 -11.88
CA LEU A 8 -23.86 -19.94 -11.35
C LEU A 8 -23.47 -18.57 -11.91
N SER A 9 -24.44 -17.69 -12.05
CA SER A 9 -24.28 -16.25 -12.30
C SER A 9 -24.17 -15.50 -10.97
N ALA A 10 -23.95 -14.18 -11.03
CA ALA A 10 -23.95 -13.35 -9.83
C ALA A 10 -25.33 -13.31 -9.16
N ASP A 11 -26.41 -13.35 -9.94
CA ASP A 11 -27.79 -13.24 -9.46
C ASP A 11 -28.29 -14.52 -8.77
N ASP A 12 -27.60 -15.65 -8.99
CA ASP A 12 -27.88 -16.93 -8.33
C ASP A 12 -27.37 -16.98 -6.88
N ILE A 13 -26.64 -15.95 -6.43
CA ILE A 13 -25.99 -15.91 -5.12
C ILE A 13 -26.88 -15.16 -4.12
N ASP A 14 -27.76 -15.89 -3.45
CA ASP A 14 -28.51 -15.36 -2.33
C ASP A 14 -27.63 -15.19 -1.07
N GLU A 15 -28.19 -14.54 -0.04
CA GLU A 15 -27.49 -14.29 1.22
C GLU A 15 -27.06 -15.58 1.94
N THR A 16 -27.83 -16.67 1.80
CA THR A 16 -27.53 -17.96 2.43
C THR A 16 -26.36 -18.64 1.72
N PHE A 17 -26.32 -18.61 0.40
CA PHE A 17 -25.20 -19.10 -0.40
C PHE A 17 -23.94 -18.30 -0.10
N ALA A 18 -24.04 -16.97 -0.07
CA ALA A 18 -22.95 -16.06 0.28
C ALA A 18 -22.31 -16.42 1.63
N ARG A 19 -23.11 -16.58 2.70
CA ARG A 19 -22.63 -16.99 4.01
C ARG A 19 -21.97 -18.37 3.99
N ARG A 20 -22.54 -19.33 3.26
CA ARG A 20 -21.96 -20.68 3.13
C ARG A 20 -20.64 -20.65 2.38
N TRP A 21 -20.50 -19.81 1.36
CA TRP A 21 -19.25 -19.60 0.65
C TRP A 21 -18.19 -18.97 1.57
N ASP A 22 -18.53 -17.93 2.32
CA ASP A 22 -17.63 -17.34 3.32
C ASP A 22 -17.15 -18.40 4.34
N ALA A 23 -18.06 -19.28 4.78
CA ALA A 23 -17.73 -20.38 5.68
C ALA A 23 -16.76 -21.41 5.05
N LEU A 24 -16.85 -21.69 3.73
CA LEU A 24 -15.89 -22.56 3.05
C LEU A 24 -14.47 -22.01 3.20
N SER A 25 -14.28 -20.71 2.95
CA SER A 25 -12.96 -20.07 3.00
C SER A 25 -12.42 -19.98 4.44
N ALA A 26 -13.28 -19.76 5.43
CA ALA A 26 -12.89 -19.66 6.84
C ALA A 26 -12.66 -21.02 7.51
N ALA A 27 -13.31 -22.10 7.05
CA ALA A 27 -13.20 -23.44 7.64
C ALA A 27 -11.87 -24.14 7.35
N ARG A 28 -11.01 -23.57 6.50
CA ARG A 28 -9.72 -24.15 6.12
C ARG A 28 -8.66 -23.80 7.17
N PRO A 29 -8.05 -24.78 7.87
CA PRO A 29 -7.08 -24.51 8.92
C PRO A 29 -5.93 -23.57 8.51
N LEU A 30 -4.92 -24.05 7.79
CA LEU A 30 -3.76 -23.24 7.41
C LEU A 30 -3.86 -22.65 6.00
N GLN A 31 -4.93 -23.00 5.27
CA GLN A 31 -5.19 -22.56 3.91
C GLN A 31 -6.30 -21.52 3.78
N ALA A 32 -6.89 -21.05 4.89
CA ALA A 32 -7.89 -19.99 4.84
C ALA A 32 -7.35 -18.74 4.16
N ASP A 33 -8.19 -18.14 3.32
CA ASP A 33 -7.89 -16.88 2.65
C ASP A 33 -9.18 -16.12 2.32
N PHE A 34 -9.19 -14.82 2.62
CA PHE A 34 -10.30 -13.95 2.28
C PHE A 34 -10.38 -13.65 0.77
N PHE A 35 -9.31 -13.74 -0.02
CA PHE A 35 -9.35 -13.48 -1.47
C PHE A 35 -10.31 -14.39 -2.24
N ASP A 36 -10.69 -15.50 -1.61
CA ASP A 36 -11.56 -16.52 -2.19
C ASP A 36 -12.91 -16.62 -1.45
N SER A 37 -13.18 -15.66 -0.54
CA SER A 37 -14.46 -15.49 0.15
C SER A 37 -15.48 -14.74 -0.71
N HIS A 38 -16.77 -14.87 -0.37
CA HIS A 38 -17.82 -14.06 -0.95
C HIS A 38 -17.67 -12.58 -0.54
N VAL A 39 -17.27 -12.29 0.70
CA VAL A 39 -16.95 -10.93 1.18
C VAL A 39 -16.01 -10.20 0.23
N TRP A 40 -14.90 -10.85 -0.15
CA TRP A 40 -13.96 -10.25 -1.09
C TRP A 40 -14.57 -10.13 -2.48
N TYR A 41 -15.20 -11.18 -2.99
CA TYR A 41 -15.86 -11.17 -4.29
C TYR A 41 -16.86 -10.00 -4.42
N ALA A 42 -17.82 -9.91 -3.51
CA ALA A 42 -18.88 -8.91 -3.50
C ALA A 42 -18.33 -7.49 -3.44
N SER A 43 -17.25 -7.26 -2.67
CA SER A 43 -16.68 -5.93 -2.48
C SER A 43 -16.24 -5.23 -3.77
N TRP A 44 -15.97 -5.99 -4.85
CA TRP A 44 -15.56 -5.43 -6.13
C TRP A 44 -16.51 -5.76 -7.29
N SER A 45 -17.36 -6.77 -7.18
CA SER A 45 -18.36 -7.13 -8.19
C SER A 45 -19.67 -6.35 -8.04
N GLU A 46 -20.05 -5.98 -6.82
CA GLU A 46 -21.29 -5.24 -6.50
C GLU A 46 -21.06 -3.73 -6.33
N GLY A 47 -19.81 -3.27 -6.46
CA GLY A 47 -19.45 -1.86 -6.30
C GLY A 47 -19.94 -0.96 -7.45
N PRO A 48 -19.93 0.38 -7.26
CA PRO A 48 -20.32 1.34 -8.27
C PRO A 48 -19.39 1.25 -9.49
N GLY A 49 -19.97 0.91 -10.64
CA GLY A 49 -19.24 0.76 -11.90
C GLY A 49 -18.35 -0.49 -11.93
N PRO A 50 -18.93 -1.71 -11.94
CA PRO A 50 -18.14 -2.94 -11.93
C PRO A 50 -17.21 -3.00 -13.15
N GLU A 51 -15.94 -3.40 -12.95
CA GLU A 51 -14.98 -3.57 -14.06
C GLU A 51 -15.46 -4.57 -15.10
N VAL A 52 -16.20 -5.55 -14.60
CA VAL A 52 -16.64 -6.71 -15.33
C VAL A 52 -18.15 -6.68 -15.28
N ALA A 53 -18.78 -6.65 -16.46
CA ALA A 53 -20.22 -6.79 -16.56
C ALA A 53 -20.67 -8.06 -15.81
N PRO A 54 -21.71 -8.02 -14.97
CA PRO A 54 -22.20 -9.19 -14.23
C PRO A 54 -22.43 -10.41 -15.13
N SER A 55 -22.90 -10.17 -16.36
CA SER A 55 -23.09 -11.20 -17.40
C SER A 55 -21.83 -11.94 -17.84
N ARG A 56 -20.63 -11.47 -17.48
CA ARG A 56 -19.34 -12.13 -17.73
C ARG A 56 -18.83 -12.91 -16.52
N ILE A 57 -19.43 -12.76 -15.36
CA ILE A 57 -19.04 -13.51 -14.16
C ILE A 57 -19.63 -14.91 -14.25
N ARG A 58 -18.80 -15.92 -13.98
CA ARG A 58 -19.19 -17.33 -13.91
C ARG A 58 -18.66 -17.90 -12.62
N ILE A 59 -19.53 -18.48 -11.81
CA ILE A 59 -19.16 -19.08 -10.53
C ILE A 59 -19.29 -20.59 -10.74
N ALA A 60 -18.16 -21.26 -11.00
CA ALA A 60 -18.12 -22.71 -11.05
C ALA A 60 -18.30 -23.22 -9.61
N ALA A 61 -19.32 -24.03 -9.37
CA ALA A 61 -19.69 -24.49 -8.05
C ALA A 61 -19.99 -25.98 -8.03
N VAL A 62 -19.68 -26.61 -6.90
CA VAL A 62 -20.12 -27.97 -6.58
C VAL A 62 -21.03 -27.88 -5.37
N LEU A 63 -22.22 -28.47 -5.49
CA LEU A 63 -23.26 -28.40 -4.48
C LEU A 63 -23.60 -29.80 -3.96
N ASP A 64 -23.80 -29.91 -2.65
CA ASP A 64 -24.54 -31.00 -2.02
C ASP A 64 -25.96 -30.48 -1.71
N GLY A 65 -26.92 -30.85 -2.56
CA GLY A 65 -28.22 -30.17 -2.59
C GLY A 65 -28.07 -28.69 -2.94
N SER A 66 -28.47 -27.80 -2.01
CA SER A 66 -28.30 -26.33 -2.14
C SER A 66 -27.04 -25.79 -1.45
N ARG A 67 -26.26 -26.65 -0.80
CA ARG A 67 -25.09 -26.24 -0.03
C ARG A 67 -23.84 -26.26 -0.91
N PRO A 68 -23.12 -25.14 -1.09
CA PRO A 68 -21.84 -25.18 -1.78
C PRO A 68 -20.81 -25.94 -0.95
N VAL A 69 -20.09 -26.85 -1.61
CA VAL A 69 -18.92 -27.57 -1.06
C VAL A 69 -17.61 -27.16 -1.72
N ALA A 70 -17.67 -26.63 -2.94
CA ALA A 70 -16.56 -25.97 -3.62
C ALA A 70 -17.05 -24.82 -4.49
N VAL A 71 -16.30 -23.72 -4.53
CA VAL A 71 -16.60 -22.54 -5.36
C VAL A 71 -15.32 -22.00 -6.00
N LEU A 72 -15.42 -21.63 -7.28
CA LEU A 72 -14.36 -20.95 -8.03
C LEU A 72 -14.96 -19.80 -8.87
N PRO A 73 -14.81 -18.54 -8.42
CA PRO A 73 -15.28 -17.38 -9.17
C PRO A 73 -14.36 -17.09 -10.36
N LEU A 74 -14.96 -17.00 -11.55
CA LEU A 74 -14.30 -16.78 -12.83
C LEU A 74 -14.91 -15.61 -13.58
N VAL A 75 -14.12 -15.06 -14.52
CA VAL A 75 -14.56 -14.06 -15.49
C VAL A 75 -14.37 -14.64 -16.88
N GLN A 76 -15.43 -14.63 -17.68
CA GLN A 76 -15.47 -15.13 -19.03
C GLN A 76 -15.23 -14.01 -20.06
N ASP A 77 -14.42 -14.32 -21.06
CA ASP A 77 -14.13 -13.49 -22.23
C ASP A 77 -14.12 -14.40 -23.48
N GLY A 78 -15.27 -14.47 -24.16
CA GLY A 78 -15.51 -15.46 -25.20
C GLY A 78 -15.32 -16.89 -24.66
N SER A 79 -14.36 -17.62 -25.23
CA SER A 79 -14.01 -18.99 -24.83
C SER A 79 -12.90 -19.07 -23.78
N VAL A 80 -12.44 -17.94 -23.24
CA VAL A 80 -11.43 -17.90 -22.18
C VAL A 80 -12.12 -17.60 -20.85
N VAL A 81 -11.85 -18.40 -19.83
CA VAL A 81 -12.18 -18.05 -18.45
C VAL A 81 -10.89 -17.80 -17.66
N ARG A 82 -10.95 -16.82 -16.77
CA ARG A 82 -9.83 -16.45 -15.90
C ARG A 82 -10.30 -16.25 -14.48
N THR A 83 -9.40 -16.36 -13.51
CA THR A 83 -9.74 -16.03 -12.12
C THR A 83 -10.37 -14.63 -12.02
N ALA A 84 -11.48 -14.52 -11.30
CA ALA A 84 -12.17 -13.25 -11.14
C ALA A 84 -11.27 -12.20 -10.46
N GLY A 85 -11.34 -10.93 -10.87
CA GLY A 85 -10.49 -9.87 -10.33
C GLY A 85 -8.97 -10.08 -10.49
N TRP A 86 -8.51 -10.91 -11.44
CA TRP A 86 -7.09 -11.07 -11.79
C TRP A 86 -6.38 -9.73 -12.04
N ASP A 87 -7.06 -8.80 -12.71
CA ASP A 87 -6.57 -7.48 -13.11
C ASP A 87 -6.54 -6.44 -11.98
N ARG A 88 -7.10 -6.79 -10.82
CA ARG A 88 -7.27 -5.85 -9.71
C ARG A 88 -5.94 -5.58 -9.00
N PRO A 89 -5.57 -4.29 -8.81
CA PRO A 89 -4.56 -3.91 -7.83
C PRO A 89 -5.00 -4.47 -6.46
N GLY A 90 -4.20 -5.36 -5.88
CA GLY A 90 -4.49 -5.97 -4.57
C GLY A 90 -4.96 -7.42 -4.61
N ARG A 91 -5.41 -7.99 -5.74
CA ARG A 91 -5.54 -9.45 -5.84
C ARG A 91 -4.15 -10.06 -5.96
N VAL A 92 -3.62 -10.54 -4.85
CA VAL A 92 -2.24 -11.03 -4.79
C VAL A 92 -2.12 -12.53 -5.00
N ARG A 93 -3.21 -13.30 -4.88
CA ARG A 93 -3.28 -14.74 -5.15
C ARG A 93 -4.74 -15.21 -5.28
N SER A 94 -4.93 -16.50 -5.54
CA SER A 94 -6.24 -17.14 -5.65
C SER A 94 -6.18 -18.57 -5.14
N ARG A 95 -7.30 -19.07 -4.62
CA ARG A 95 -7.52 -20.49 -4.30
C ARG A 95 -8.89 -20.91 -4.80
N ILE A 96 -9.13 -22.20 -4.65
CA ILE A 96 -10.46 -22.78 -4.75
C ILE A 96 -11.06 -22.70 -3.35
N ALA A 97 -12.26 -22.14 -3.22
CA ALA A 97 -12.94 -22.09 -1.93
C ALA A 97 -13.54 -23.48 -1.65
N VAL A 98 -12.93 -24.21 -0.72
CA VAL A 98 -13.36 -25.54 -0.25
C VAL A 98 -13.33 -25.55 1.27
N GLY A 99 -14.23 -26.30 1.91
CA GLY A 99 -14.36 -26.29 3.39
C GLY A 99 -13.36 -27.17 4.14
N THR A 100 -12.28 -27.66 3.49
CA THR A 100 -11.30 -28.58 4.08
C THR A 100 -9.91 -28.38 3.45
N ASP A 101 -8.85 -28.75 4.16
CA ASP A 101 -7.48 -28.75 3.64
C ASP A 101 -7.25 -29.87 2.62
N HIS A 102 -8.01 -30.97 2.72
CA HIS A 102 -7.92 -32.13 1.85
C HIS A 102 -9.26 -32.38 1.16
N PRO A 103 -9.63 -31.57 0.14
CA PRO A 103 -10.86 -31.80 -0.60
C PRO A 103 -10.82 -33.17 -1.29
N LEU A 104 -11.95 -33.87 -1.29
CA LEU A 104 -12.12 -35.12 -2.01
C LEU A 104 -11.86 -34.90 -3.51
N GLY A 105 -11.20 -35.87 -4.16
CA GLY A 105 -10.90 -35.79 -5.60
C GLY A 105 -12.16 -35.56 -6.44
N GLU A 106 -13.24 -36.28 -6.11
CA GLU A 106 -14.55 -36.18 -6.76
C GLU A 106 -15.12 -34.75 -6.74
N VAL A 107 -14.97 -34.02 -5.63
CA VAL A 107 -15.41 -32.62 -5.54
C VAL A 107 -14.65 -31.74 -6.54
N LEU A 108 -13.34 -31.95 -6.69
CA LEU A 108 -12.55 -31.16 -7.64
C LEU A 108 -12.76 -31.58 -9.09
N ASP A 109 -13.09 -32.85 -9.35
CA ASP A 109 -13.51 -33.34 -10.66
C ASP A 109 -14.84 -32.72 -11.08
N HIS A 110 -15.83 -32.67 -10.19
CA HIS A 110 -17.08 -31.96 -10.43
C HIS A 110 -16.85 -30.47 -10.67
N LEU A 111 -15.93 -29.84 -9.92
CA LEU A 111 -15.60 -28.45 -10.14
C LEU A 111 -14.96 -28.22 -11.52
N ALA A 112 -14.07 -29.12 -11.96
CA ALA A 112 -13.45 -29.05 -13.29
C ALA A 112 -14.50 -29.22 -14.40
N ARG A 113 -15.49 -30.12 -14.21
CA ARG A 113 -16.65 -30.24 -15.10
C ARG A 113 -17.48 -28.96 -15.15
N ALA A 114 -17.73 -28.31 -14.00
CA ALA A 114 -18.40 -27.01 -13.96
C ALA A 114 -17.61 -25.95 -14.75
N VAL A 115 -16.27 -25.95 -14.66
CA VAL A 115 -15.44 -25.06 -15.49
C VAL A 115 -15.58 -25.36 -16.99
N THR A 116 -15.62 -26.63 -17.40
CA THR A 116 -15.89 -27.00 -18.80
C THR A 116 -17.28 -26.52 -19.24
N ALA A 117 -18.28 -26.65 -18.38
CA ALA A 117 -19.67 -26.25 -18.64
C ALA A 117 -19.85 -24.74 -18.83
N THR A 118 -18.87 -23.89 -18.47
CA THR A 118 -18.90 -22.47 -18.84
C THR A 118 -18.68 -22.24 -20.35
N GLY A 119 -18.37 -23.29 -21.13
CA GLY A 119 -17.94 -23.19 -22.52
C GLY A 119 -16.46 -22.79 -22.67
N ALA A 120 -15.67 -22.90 -21.61
CA ALA A 120 -14.25 -22.54 -21.63
C ALA A 120 -13.45 -23.48 -22.55
N ARG A 121 -12.79 -22.90 -23.56
CA ARG A 121 -11.71 -23.57 -24.31
C ARG A 121 -10.34 -23.31 -23.68
N ARG A 122 -10.24 -22.29 -22.83
CA ARG A 122 -9.02 -21.97 -22.08
C ARG A 122 -9.36 -21.48 -20.68
N VAL A 123 -8.58 -21.93 -19.70
CA VAL A 123 -8.68 -21.55 -18.29
C VAL A 123 -7.34 -20.95 -17.85
N ALA A 124 -7.37 -19.74 -17.30
CA ALA A 124 -6.19 -19.06 -16.78
C ALA A 124 -6.37 -18.73 -15.29
N LEU A 125 -5.75 -19.51 -14.41
CA LEU A 125 -5.82 -19.32 -12.96
C LEU A 125 -4.59 -18.58 -12.44
N TYR A 126 -4.83 -17.59 -11.59
CA TYR A 126 -3.78 -16.69 -11.11
C TYR A 126 -3.20 -17.14 -9.79
N ARG A 127 -1.88 -17.32 -9.73
CA ARG A 127 -1.13 -17.40 -8.46
C ARG A 127 -1.75 -18.36 -7.44
N LEU A 128 -2.01 -19.61 -7.84
CA LEU A 128 -2.46 -20.66 -6.95
C LEU A 128 -1.30 -21.11 -6.03
N PRO A 129 -1.48 -21.18 -4.70
CA PRO A 129 -0.45 -21.64 -3.79
C PRO A 129 -0.09 -23.11 -3.99
N VAL A 130 1.20 -23.43 -4.11
CA VAL A 130 1.69 -24.81 -4.24
C VAL A 130 1.43 -25.64 -2.98
N ARG A 131 1.46 -24.98 -1.82
CA ARG A 131 1.24 -25.62 -0.52
C ARG A 131 -0.22 -26.02 -0.28
N ASP A 132 -1.15 -25.46 -1.06
CA ASP A 132 -2.57 -25.79 -0.95
C ASP A 132 -2.83 -27.13 -1.67
N PRO A 133 -3.27 -28.19 -0.95
CA PRO A 133 -3.55 -29.49 -1.57
C PRO A 133 -4.60 -29.41 -2.69
N ALA A 134 -5.56 -28.48 -2.59
CA ALA A 134 -6.59 -28.26 -3.60
C ALA A 134 -5.98 -27.83 -4.95
N THR A 135 -4.87 -27.07 -4.94
CA THR A 135 -4.21 -26.62 -6.18
C THR A 135 -3.75 -27.80 -7.02
N ARG A 136 -3.01 -28.75 -6.43
CA ARG A 136 -2.47 -29.90 -7.16
C ARG A 136 -3.57 -30.85 -7.61
N ALA A 137 -4.55 -31.08 -6.75
CA ALA A 137 -5.67 -31.96 -7.04
C ALA A 137 -6.56 -31.37 -8.15
N PHE A 138 -6.81 -30.07 -8.16
CA PHE A 138 -7.58 -29.42 -9.22
C PHE A 138 -6.83 -29.36 -10.56
N VAL A 139 -5.50 -29.20 -10.54
CA VAL A 139 -4.68 -29.33 -11.76
C VAL A 139 -4.79 -30.72 -12.38
N ARG A 140 -4.89 -31.78 -11.57
CA ARG A 140 -5.17 -33.14 -12.06
C ARG A 140 -6.59 -33.24 -12.62
N ALA A 141 -7.59 -32.79 -11.87
CA ALA A 141 -8.98 -32.76 -12.31
C ALA A 141 -9.16 -32.04 -13.67
N LEU A 142 -8.47 -30.92 -13.91
CA LEU A 142 -8.48 -30.26 -15.21
C LEU A 142 -7.92 -31.16 -16.33
N ARG A 143 -6.83 -31.89 -16.07
CA ARG A 143 -6.26 -32.82 -17.06
C ARG A 143 -7.21 -33.98 -17.35
N ASP A 144 -7.82 -34.52 -16.32
CA ASP A 144 -8.76 -35.64 -16.41
C ASP A 144 -10.05 -35.21 -17.15
N ASN A 145 -10.36 -33.91 -17.13
CA ASN A 145 -11.42 -33.28 -17.92
C ASN A 145 -10.95 -32.76 -19.30
N GLY A 146 -9.85 -33.29 -19.83
CA GLY A 146 -9.41 -33.08 -21.22
C GLY A 146 -8.62 -31.79 -21.47
N PHE A 147 -8.21 -31.07 -20.43
CA PHE A 147 -7.33 -29.91 -20.60
C PHE A 147 -5.85 -30.32 -20.67
N ALA A 148 -5.12 -29.75 -21.62
CA ALA A 148 -3.67 -29.68 -21.55
C ALA A 148 -3.26 -28.55 -20.59
N VAL A 149 -2.66 -28.89 -19.44
CA VAL A 149 -2.32 -27.93 -18.39
C VAL A 149 -0.82 -27.61 -18.37
N ALA A 150 -0.48 -26.33 -18.50
CA ALA A 150 0.85 -25.77 -18.23
C ALA A 150 0.87 -25.03 -16.90
N LEU A 151 1.95 -25.25 -16.14
CA LEU A 151 2.19 -24.60 -14.86
C LEU A 151 3.36 -23.63 -14.99
N ARG A 152 3.25 -22.46 -14.37
CA ARG A 152 4.31 -21.46 -14.39
C ARG A 152 4.49 -20.86 -13.02
N HIS A 153 5.73 -20.84 -12.53
CA HIS A 153 6.07 -20.10 -11.32
C HIS A 153 5.79 -18.60 -11.50
N HIS A 154 5.05 -18.01 -10.56
CA HIS A 154 4.75 -16.58 -10.55
C HIS A 154 5.61 -15.83 -9.52
N GLY A 155 5.74 -16.38 -8.31
CA GLY A 155 6.38 -15.77 -7.15
C GLY A 155 6.16 -16.64 -5.91
N CYS A 156 6.28 -16.06 -4.73
CA CYS A 156 6.03 -16.75 -3.47
C CYS A 156 5.12 -15.94 -2.55
N ASP A 157 4.39 -16.64 -1.68
CA ASP A 157 3.86 -16.05 -0.45
C ASP A 157 5.01 -15.76 0.52
N MET A 158 4.72 -14.93 1.52
CA MET A 158 5.61 -14.63 2.64
C MET A 158 4.85 -15.01 3.91
N VAL A 159 5.20 -16.14 4.55
CA VAL A 159 4.41 -16.66 5.67
C VAL A 159 5.30 -17.10 6.83
N THR A 160 4.70 -17.15 8.02
CA THR A 160 5.34 -17.67 9.23
C THR A 160 4.36 -18.56 9.97
N PRO A 161 4.58 -19.89 9.98
CA PRO A 161 3.90 -20.78 10.90
C PRO A 161 4.15 -20.34 12.34
N VAL A 162 3.15 -20.47 13.18
CA VAL A 162 3.20 -20.08 14.58
C VAL A 162 2.92 -21.31 15.44
N ASP A 163 3.89 -21.62 16.29
CA ASP A 163 3.80 -22.73 17.24
C ASP A 163 3.86 -22.16 18.66
N GLY A 164 2.70 -22.06 19.29
CA GLY A 164 2.57 -21.64 20.68
C GLY A 164 2.33 -20.14 20.89
N PRO A 165 2.60 -19.63 22.10
CA PRO A 165 2.20 -18.29 22.51
C PRO A 165 3.13 -17.19 21.97
N TRP A 166 2.75 -15.93 22.23
CA TRP A 166 3.51 -14.74 21.83
C TRP A 166 4.98 -14.78 22.23
N ALA A 167 5.30 -15.30 23.42
CA ALA A 167 6.68 -15.39 23.90
C ALA A 167 7.58 -16.21 22.98
N SER A 168 7.09 -17.38 22.52
CA SER A 168 7.81 -18.27 21.60
C SER A 168 7.97 -17.63 20.22
N HIS A 169 6.91 -17.00 19.72
CA HIS A 169 6.95 -16.26 18.44
C HIS A 169 7.93 -15.10 18.46
N ARG A 170 7.91 -14.30 19.55
CA ARG A 170 8.85 -13.20 19.77
C ARG A 170 10.30 -13.69 19.81
N GLU A 171 10.58 -14.79 20.50
CA GLU A 171 11.93 -15.34 20.59
C GLU A 171 12.44 -15.81 19.22
N ARG A 172 11.59 -16.52 18.46
CA ARG A 172 11.88 -16.93 17.08
C ARG A 172 12.25 -15.74 16.19
N LEU A 173 11.63 -14.59 16.43
CA LEU A 173 11.85 -13.34 15.69
C LEU A 173 12.64 -12.30 16.50
N ARG A 174 13.52 -12.72 17.42
CA ARG A 174 14.27 -11.79 18.33
C ARG A 174 14.98 -10.65 17.60
N GLY A 175 15.47 -10.89 16.39
CA GLY A 175 16.12 -9.87 15.56
C GLY A 175 15.16 -8.77 15.11
N PHE A 176 13.91 -9.14 14.78
CA PHE A 176 12.86 -8.18 14.45
C PHE A 176 12.31 -7.51 15.71
N ASP A 177 12.16 -8.24 16.83
CA ASP A 177 11.75 -7.66 18.11
C ASP A 177 12.69 -6.53 18.54
N GLY A 178 14.00 -6.78 18.57
CA GLY A 178 15.00 -5.75 18.88
C GLY A 178 15.02 -4.60 17.87
N TYR A 179 14.68 -4.86 16.60
CA TYR A 179 14.55 -3.82 15.59
C TYR A 179 13.32 -2.93 15.85
N ALA A 180 12.16 -3.50 16.12
CA ALA A 180 10.92 -2.77 16.41
C ALA A 180 11.02 -1.98 17.72
N ARG A 181 11.53 -2.60 18.79
CA ARG A 181 11.70 -1.96 20.11
C ARG A 181 12.60 -0.73 20.07
N ARG A 182 13.62 -0.70 19.20
CA ARG A 182 14.46 0.50 19.01
C ARG A 182 13.67 1.70 18.49
N PHE A 183 12.68 1.49 17.62
CA PHE A 183 11.81 2.56 17.15
C PHE A 183 10.75 2.91 18.20
N GLU A 184 10.13 1.92 18.83
CA GLU A 184 9.15 2.13 19.89
C GLU A 184 9.73 2.96 21.05
N ASN A 185 10.88 2.56 21.61
CA ASN A 185 11.57 3.29 22.68
C ASN A 185 11.91 4.72 22.27
N ARG A 186 12.29 4.94 21.01
CA ARG A 186 12.58 6.27 20.47
C ARG A 186 11.33 7.14 20.45
N LEU A 187 10.20 6.60 20.00
CA LEU A 187 8.94 7.33 19.95
C LEU A 187 8.44 7.67 21.36
N VAL A 188 8.42 6.69 22.27
CA VAL A 188 7.94 6.85 23.66
C VAL A 188 8.79 7.86 24.44
N ALA A 189 10.11 7.89 24.20
CA ALA A 189 10.99 8.86 24.86
C ALA A 189 10.73 10.31 24.43
N SER A 190 10.12 10.54 23.27
CA SER A 190 9.92 11.87 22.69
C SER A 190 8.46 12.33 22.66
N TRP A 191 7.50 11.41 22.59
CA TRP A 191 6.07 11.72 22.43
C TRP A 191 5.19 10.71 23.16
N GLY A 192 3.92 11.08 23.37
CA GLY A 192 2.89 10.10 23.70
C GLY A 192 2.65 9.17 22.51
N VAL A 193 2.67 7.86 22.74
CA VAL A 193 2.43 6.84 21.71
C VAL A 193 1.24 6.00 22.13
N GLU A 194 0.28 5.84 21.22
CA GLU A 194 -0.92 5.05 21.45
C GLU A 194 -1.16 4.11 20.26
N LEU A 195 -1.52 2.86 20.55
CA LEU A 195 -2.03 1.94 19.56
C LEU A 195 -3.53 1.78 19.77
N GLU A 196 -4.31 2.31 18.84
CA GLU A 196 -5.74 2.05 18.79
C GLU A 196 -6.02 0.78 17.99
N VAL A 197 -6.90 -0.08 18.53
CA VAL A 197 -7.32 -1.33 17.91
C VAL A 197 -8.81 -1.25 17.58
N TYR A 198 -9.14 -1.54 16.33
CA TYR A 198 -10.49 -1.50 15.79
C TYR A 198 -10.86 -2.83 15.12
N GLY A 199 -12.12 -3.21 15.22
CA GLY A 199 -12.65 -4.50 14.76
C GLY A 199 -12.26 -5.68 15.66
N GLY A 200 -12.93 -6.81 15.44
CA GLY A 200 -12.72 -8.01 16.25
C GLY A 200 -13.37 -7.99 17.64
N PRO A 201 -13.17 -9.06 18.42
CA PRO A 201 -13.89 -9.26 19.68
C PRO A 201 -13.50 -8.25 20.77
N PHE A 202 -12.32 -7.63 20.70
CA PHE A 202 -11.78 -6.75 21.74
C PHE A 202 -11.46 -5.33 21.25
N GLY A 203 -11.71 -5.03 19.98
CA GLY A 203 -11.45 -3.71 19.39
C GLY A 203 -12.65 -2.77 19.51
N LYS A 204 -12.38 -1.47 19.33
CA LYS A 204 -13.44 -0.49 19.05
C LYS A 204 -14.17 -0.85 17.75
N PRO A 205 -15.42 -0.43 17.50
CA PRO A 205 -16.10 -0.67 16.23
C PRO A 205 -15.24 -0.26 15.03
N LEU A 206 -15.13 -1.10 14.00
CA LEU A 206 -14.23 -0.83 12.87
C LEU A 206 -14.56 0.49 12.16
N ALA A 207 -15.86 0.80 12.07
CA ALA A 207 -16.36 2.01 11.46
C ALA A 207 -15.73 3.29 12.03
N ASP A 208 -15.38 3.32 13.32
CA ASP A 208 -14.83 4.49 14.00
C ASP A 208 -13.38 4.78 13.57
N GLY A 209 -12.61 3.75 13.24
CA GLY A 209 -11.21 3.88 12.84
C GLY A 209 -11.01 4.14 11.34
N LEU A 210 -11.98 3.76 10.50
CA LEU A 210 -11.86 3.88 9.04
C LEU A 210 -11.65 5.32 8.53
N PRO A 211 -12.30 6.37 9.07
CA PRO A 211 -12.03 7.76 8.67
C PRO A 211 -10.56 8.16 8.86
N ALA A 212 -9.99 7.90 10.05
CA ALA A 212 -8.60 8.22 10.35
C ALA A 212 -7.62 7.40 9.50
N TYR A 213 -7.91 6.12 9.26
CA TYR A 213 -7.15 5.29 8.34
C TYR A 213 -7.14 5.84 6.91
N ARG A 214 -8.29 6.29 6.39
CA ARG A 214 -8.38 6.87 5.04
C ARG A 214 -7.59 8.18 4.91
N GLU A 215 -7.66 9.03 5.91
CA GLU A 215 -6.90 10.28 5.96
C GLU A 215 -5.40 10.01 5.94
N LEU A 216 -4.93 9.08 6.78
CA LEU A 216 -3.55 8.63 6.79
C LEU A 216 -3.14 8.00 5.45
N HIS A 217 -3.97 7.14 4.87
CA HIS A 217 -3.71 6.50 3.59
C HIS A 217 -3.51 7.54 2.49
N ALA A 218 -4.31 8.61 2.47
CA ALA A 218 -4.16 9.70 1.49
C ALA A 218 -2.80 10.41 1.58
N ARG A 219 -2.22 10.50 2.78
CA ARG A 219 -0.86 11.02 3.03
C ARG A 219 0.26 9.99 2.82
N SER A 220 -0.08 8.71 2.71
CA SER A 220 0.91 7.65 2.64
C SER A 220 1.68 7.61 1.32
N TRP A 221 2.71 6.76 1.25
CA TRP A 221 3.46 6.52 0.01
C TRP A 221 2.58 5.98 -1.14
N GLN A 222 1.41 5.42 -0.84
CA GLN A 222 0.45 4.95 -1.83
C GLN A 222 -0.35 6.10 -2.48
N GLY A 223 -0.34 7.28 -1.84
CA GLY A 223 -1.04 8.48 -2.30
C GLY A 223 -2.56 8.37 -2.20
N VAL A 224 -3.24 9.32 -2.86
CA VAL A 224 -4.70 9.31 -2.98
C VAL A 224 -5.09 8.15 -3.89
N ALA A 225 -5.68 7.11 -3.30
CA ALA A 225 -6.19 5.98 -4.06
C ALA A 225 -7.36 6.41 -4.97
N ASP A 226 -7.46 5.75 -6.12
CA ASP A 226 -8.60 5.88 -7.02
C ASP A 226 -9.93 5.75 -6.24
N PRO A 227 -10.93 6.64 -6.46
CA PRO A 227 -12.18 6.63 -5.69
C PRO A 227 -12.87 5.27 -5.65
N ARG A 228 -12.82 4.51 -6.74
CA ARG A 228 -13.42 3.19 -6.81
C ARG A 228 -12.63 2.18 -5.98
N LEU A 229 -11.29 2.16 -6.06
CA LEU A 229 -10.49 1.30 -5.17
C LEU A 229 -10.73 1.63 -3.69
N ARG A 230 -10.90 2.90 -3.34
CA ARG A 230 -11.24 3.32 -1.96
C ARG A 230 -12.62 2.82 -1.54
N HIS A 231 -13.60 2.85 -2.44
CA HIS A 231 -14.93 2.32 -2.17
C HIS A 231 -14.87 0.80 -1.95
N GLU A 232 -14.22 0.06 -2.85
CA GLU A 232 -14.06 -1.39 -2.76
C GLU A 232 -13.33 -1.81 -1.49
N GLU A 233 -12.23 -1.14 -1.12
CA GLU A 233 -11.54 -1.37 0.14
C GLU A 233 -12.44 -1.12 1.35
N SER A 234 -13.21 -0.03 1.33
CA SER A 234 -14.12 0.29 2.42
C SER A 234 -15.25 -0.72 2.54
N ASP A 235 -15.80 -1.16 1.41
CA ASP A 235 -16.86 -2.16 1.37
C ASP A 235 -16.34 -3.51 1.85
N PHE A 236 -15.17 -3.94 1.36
CA PHE A 236 -14.49 -5.12 1.86
C PHE A 236 -14.31 -5.08 3.38
N MET A 237 -13.75 -3.99 3.93
CA MET A 237 -13.48 -3.90 5.37
C MET A 237 -14.79 -3.96 6.18
N ARG A 238 -15.87 -3.29 5.75
CA ARG A 238 -17.19 -3.40 6.42
C ARG A 238 -17.76 -4.82 6.36
N ARG A 239 -17.68 -5.47 5.19
CA ARG A 239 -18.18 -6.85 5.03
C ARG A 239 -17.38 -7.85 5.85
N ALA A 240 -16.05 -7.70 5.89
CA ALA A 240 -15.17 -8.50 6.72
C ALA A 240 -15.43 -8.27 8.22
N ASP A 241 -15.73 -7.04 8.64
CA ASP A 241 -16.09 -6.71 10.02
C ASP A 241 -17.38 -7.40 10.48
N ARG A 242 -18.41 -7.45 9.62
CA ARG A 242 -19.66 -8.19 9.91
C ARG A 242 -19.43 -9.67 10.18
N ASN A 243 -18.38 -10.25 9.61
CA ASN A 243 -17.96 -11.63 9.87
C ASN A 243 -16.95 -11.76 11.02
N GLY A 244 -16.63 -10.66 11.71
CA GLY A 244 -15.63 -10.62 12.77
C GLY A 244 -14.19 -10.81 12.29
N TRP A 245 -13.92 -10.68 10.99
CA TRP A 245 -12.61 -10.96 10.39
C TRP A 245 -11.67 -9.75 10.39
N ALA A 246 -12.20 -8.53 10.21
CA ALA A 246 -11.38 -7.34 10.00
C ALA A 246 -10.74 -6.82 11.29
N ARG A 247 -9.47 -6.43 11.21
CA ARG A 247 -8.76 -5.67 12.25
C ARG A 247 -8.10 -4.45 11.62
N LEU A 248 -8.13 -3.33 12.32
CA LEU A 248 -7.38 -2.13 11.99
C LEU A 248 -6.57 -1.72 13.23
N PHE A 249 -5.26 -1.66 13.06
CA PHE A 249 -4.32 -1.17 14.06
C PHE A 249 -3.85 0.21 13.64
N LEU A 250 -4.11 1.24 14.46
CA LEU A 250 -3.77 2.63 14.17
C LEU A 250 -2.80 3.15 15.23
N LEU A 251 -1.58 3.46 14.82
CA LEU A 251 -0.55 4.03 15.69
C LEU A 251 -0.66 5.56 15.66
N ARG A 252 -0.86 6.14 16.84
CA ARG A 252 -0.82 7.59 17.07
C ARG A 252 0.47 7.99 17.76
N VAL A 253 1.03 9.10 17.32
CA VAL A 253 2.16 9.78 17.98
C VAL A 253 1.72 11.22 18.25
N ALA A 254 1.71 11.61 19.52
CA ALA A 254 1.17 12.89 19.98
C ALA A 254 -0.26 13.16 19.45
N GLY A 255 -1.12 12.15 19.51
CA GLY A 255 -2.51 12.20 19.04
C GLY A 255 -2.68 12.11 17.52
N MET A 256 -1.62 12.28 16.72
CA MET A 256 -1.68 12.22 15.26
C MET A 256 -1.54 10.78 14.73
N PRO A 257 -2.40 10.30 13.81
CA PRO A 257 -2.18 9.03 13.12
C PRO A 257 -0.93 9.07 12.25
N VAL A 258 0.04 8.19 12.51
CA VAL A 258 1.32 8.15 11.79
C VAL A 258 1.54 6.84 11.02
N ALA A 259 0.92 5.75 11.45
CA ALA A 259 0.95 4.47 10.76
C ALA A 259 -0.31 3.66 11.07
N ALA A 260 -0.70 2.80 10.14
CA ALA A 260 -1.82 1.90 10.28
C ALA A 260 -1.61 0.61 9.52
N GLN A 261 -2.27 -0.45 9.98
CA GLN A 261 -2.34 -1.71 9.27
C GLN A 261 -3.73 -2.29 9.29
N THR A 262 -4.11 -2.90 8.18
CA THR A 262 -5.32 -3.74 8.13
C THR A 262 -4.93 -5.21 8.08
N TRP A 263 -5.61 -5.99 8.90
CA TRP A 263 -5.46 -7.44 8.98
C TRP A 263 -6.81 -8.11 8.83
N VAL A 264 -6.79 -9.36 8.38
CA VAL A 264 -7.99 -10.21 8.25
C VAL A 264 -7.72 -11.52 8.95
N ARG A 265 -8.53 -11.84 9.95
CA ARG A 265 -8.48 -13.08 10.73
C ARG A 265 -9.52 -14.05 10.20
N LEU A 266 -9.07 -15.22 9.73
CA LEU A 266 -9.95 -16.32 9.31
C LEU A 266 -9.53 -17.59 10.05
N GLY A 267 -10.28 -17.96 11.09
CA GLY A 267 -9.94 -19.10 11.94
C GLY A 267 -8.51 -18.99 12.47
N ASP A 268 -7.67 -19.96 12.10
CA ASP A 268 -6.28 -20.07 12.54
C ASP A 268 -5.29 -19.18 11.75
N VAL A 269 -5.71 -18.55 10.66
CA VAL A 269 -4.85 -17.67 9.83
C VAL A 269 -5.09 -16.19 10.13
N ALA A 270 -4.02 -15.40 10.25
CA ALA A 270 -4.10 -13.95 10.26
C ALA A 270 -3.32 -13.39 9.07
N VAL A 271 -4.02 -12.69 8.18
CA VAL A 271 -3.48 -12.18 6.91
C VAL A 271 -3.25 -10.67 7.01
N TRP A 272 -2.02 -10.24 6.78
CA TRP A 272 -1.65 -8.83 6.66
C TRP A 272 -2.06 -8.31 5.28
N ARG A 273 -3.07 -7.43 5.22
CA ARG A 273 -3.62 -6.93 3.96
C ARG A 273 -2.89 -5.68 3.47
N THR A 274 -2.84 -4.62 4.28
CA THR A 274 -2.20 -3.35 3.90
C THR A 274 -1.46 -2.70 5.07
N THR A 275 -0.48 -1.85 4.73
CA THR A 275 0.16 -0.91 5.63
C THR A 275 0.15 0.48 5.02
N ALA A 276 -0.30 1.46 5.79
CA ALA A 276 -0.18 2.87 5.49
C ALA A 276 0.72 3.52 6.55
N TYR A 277 1.62 4.39 6.15
CA TYR A 277 2.37 5.25 7.07
C TYR A 277 2.54 6.61 6.43
N ASP A 278 2.61 7.65 7.26
CA ASP A 278 2.79 9.00 6.79
C ASP A 278 4.16 9.16 6.15
N ARG A 279 4.19 9.48 4.84
CA ARG A 279 5.46 9.58 4.09
C ARG A 279 6.27 10.82 4.47
N SER A 280 5.66 11.79 5.14
CA SER A 280 6.33 13.00 5.65
C SER A 280 7.13 12.74 6.93
N LEU A 281 7.02 11.53 7.49
CA LEU A 281 7.69 11.13 8.72
C LEU A 281 8.74 10.01 8.47
N PRO A 282 9.72 10.22 7.56
CA PRO A 282 10.76 9.23 7.32
C PRO A 282 11.58 9.00 8.59
N GLY A 283 12.06 7.77 8.79
CA GLY A 283 12.95 7.46 9.93
C GLY A 283 12.27 7.28 11.30
N LEU A 284 10.96 7.56 11.43
CA LEU A 284 10.21 7.19 12.64
C LEU A 284 10.12 5.66 12.85
N GLY A 285 10.16 4.89 11.76
CA GLY A 285 9.92 3.45 11.82
C GLY A 285 8.50 3.09 12.27
N ALA A 286 7.55 4.02 12.11
CA ALA A 286 6.17 3.86 12.57
C ALA A 286 5.49 2.61 11.98
N GLY A 287 5.76 2.29 10.70
CA GLY A 287 5.31 1.05 10.04
C GLY A 287 5.77 -0.21 10.77
N THR A 288 7.05 -0.28 11.15
CA THR A 288 7.64 -1.39 11.91
C THR A 288 7.00 -1.52 13.29
N VAL A 289 6.78 -0.39 13.98
CA VAL A 289 6.19 -0.37 15.33
C VAL A 289 4.74 -0.87 15.28
N VAL A 290 3.93 -0.39 14.32
CA VAL A 290 2.55 -0.86 14.17
C VAL A 290 2.50 -2.32 13.74
N GLN A 291 3.41 -2.80 12.88
CA GLN A 291 3.50 -4.21 12.48
C GLN A 291 3.74 -5.14 13.65
N TRP A 292 4.70 -4.79 14.51
CA TRP A 292 5.05 -5.62 15.66
C TRP A 292 3.96 -5.59 16.72
N SER A 293 3.39 -4.41 16.95
CA SER A 293 2.29 -4.22 17.90
C SER A 293 1.02 -4.94 17.45
N ALA A 294 0.70 -4.92 16.15
CA ALA A 294 -0.43 -5.64 15.57
C ALA A 294 -0.32 -7.15 15.82
N GLN A 295 0.86 -7.75 15.61
CA GLN A 295 1.06 -9.17 15.92
C GLN A 295 0.87 -9.45 17.41
N ARG A 296 1.43 -8.62 18.30
CA ARG A 296 1.21 -8.77 19.75
C ARG A 296 -0.27 -8.79 20.12
N GLN A 297 -1.07 -7.90 19.52
CA GLN A 297 -2.52 -7.84 19.74
C GLN A 297 -3.26 -9.07 19.16
N LEU A 298 -2.88 -9.53 17.97
CA LEU A 298 -3.46 -10.75 17.38
C LEU A 298 -3.23 -11.98 18.26
N PHE A 299 -2.06 -12.11 18.89
CA PHE A 299 -1.78 -13.18 19.84
C PHE A 299 -2.56 -13.03 21.15
N ALA A 300 -2.79 -11.80 21.61
CA ALA A 300 -3.59 -11.53 22.80
C ALA A 300 -5.08 -11.88 22.58
N GLU A 301 -5.59 -11.71 21.36
CA GLU A 301 -6.93 -12.17 20.99
C GLU A 301 -7.01 -13.70 21.00
N THR A 302 -6.27 -14.35 20.12
CA THR A 302 -6.15 -15.82 20.03
C THR A 302 -4.94 -16.12 19.14
N PRO A 303 -3.92 -16.86 19.61
CA PRO A 303 -2.73 -17.14 18.83
C PRO A 303 -3.06 -17.69 17.43
N PRO A 304 -2.63 -17.03 16.33
CA PRO A 304 -2.72 -17.63 15.01
C PRO A 304 -1.83 -18.86 14.93
N ARG A 305 -2.17 -19.82 14.06
CA ARG A 305 -1.24 -20.88 13.65
C ARG A 305 -0.44 -20.51 12.40
N LEU A 306 -0.90 -19.48 11.69
CA LEU A 306 -0.21 -18.92 10.53
C LEU A 306 -0.37 -17.41 10.47
N LEU A 307 0.77 -16.71 10.42
CA LEU A 307 0.83 -15.33 9.97
C LEU A 307 1.12 -15.31 8.47
N ASP A 308 0.24 -14.67 7.70
CA ASP A 308 0.38 -14.56 6.27
C ASP A 308 0.63 -13.12 5.87
N PHE A 309 1.85 -12.83 5.42
CA PHE A 309 2.28 -11.49 5.05
C PHE A 309 2.03 -11.17 3.59
N ILE A 310 1.23 -11.99 2.89
CA ILE A 310 0.90 -11.92 1.46
C ILE A 310 2.12 -11.89 0.52
N PRO A 311 1.94 -12.17 -0.78
CA PRO A 311 3.03 -12.11 -1.75
C PRO A 311 3.74 -10.76 -1.83
N GLY A 312 5.00 -10.81 -2.23
CA GLY A 312 5.83 -9.64 -2.50
C GLY A 312 6.97 -9.49 -1.50
N ILE A 313 8.19 -9.36 -2.02
CA ILE A 313 9.40 -9.25 -1.22
C ILE A 313 9.60 -7.79 -0.82
N THR A 314 9.69 -7.54 0.48
CA THR A 314 10.11 -6.26 1.06
C THR A 314 11.10 -6.55 2.17
N PRO A 315 12.02 -5.63 2.51
CA PRO A 315 12.98 -5.85 3.59
C PRO A 315 12.34 -6.20 4.94
N GLU A 316 11.13 -5.69 5.21
CA GLU A 316 10.36 -6.04 6.40
C GLU A 316 9.82 -7.48 6.34
N LYS A 317 9.14 -7.83 5.25
CA LYS A 317 8.62 -9.20 5.05
C LYS A 317 9.73 -10.25 5.05
N GLU A 318 10.92 -9.94 4.54
CA GLU A 318 12.06 -10.85 4.56
C GLU A 318 12.54 -11.17 5.98
N ARG A 319 12.35 -10.27 6.93
CA ARG A 319 12.70 -10.47 8.35
C ARG A 319 11.60 -11.18 9.12
N LEU A 320 10.35 -11.03 8.68
CA LEU A 320 9.18 -11.59 9.35
C LEU A 320 8.83 -13.00 8.87
N ALA A 321 8.91 -13.24 7.55
CA ALA A 321 8.52 -14.51 6.94
C ALA A 321 9.61 -15.57 7.08
N THR A 322 9.27 -16.69 7.70
CA THR A 322 10.16 -17.86 7.83
C THR A 322 10.03 -18.82 6.65
N GLU A 323 8.95 -18.75 5.89
CA GLU A 323 8.69 -19.59 4.72
C GLU A 323 8.27 -18.78 3.49
N ARG A 324 8.59 -19.33 2.31
CA ARG A 324 8.31 -18.69 1.00
C ARG A 324 7.69 -19.67 0.00
N PRO A 325 6.49 -20.21 0.29
CA PRO A 325 5.89 -21.22 -0.57
C PRO A 325 5.55 -20.60 -1.93
N GLN A 326 5.78 -21.38 -2.99
CA GLN A 326 5.62 -20.92 -4.37
C GLN A 326 4.14 -20.71 -4.73
N LEU A 327 3.93 -19.80 -5.68
CA LEU A 327 2.66 -19.53 -6.36
C LEU A 327 2.77 -19.89 -7.84
N LEU A 328 1.75 -20.56 -8.36
CA LEU A 328 1.67 -20.99 -9.76
C LEU A 328 0.60 -20.23 -10.52
N ASP A 329 0.93 -19.78 -11.71
CA ASP A 329 -0.08 -19.53 -12.74
C ASP A 329 -0.39 -20.87 -13.43
N VAL A 330 -1.68 -21.17 -13.60
CA VAL A 330 -2.17 -22.34 -14.34
C VAL A 330 -2.78 -21.84 -15.64
N ASP A 331 -2.29 -22.35 -16.78
CA ASP A 331 -2.85 -22.11 -18.09
C ASP A 331 -3.26 -23.46 -18.68
N ALA A 332 -4.56 -23.66 -18.84
CA ALA A 332 -5.13 -24.92 -19.30
C ALA A 332 -5.91 -24.68 -20.60
N GLN A 333 -5.70 -25.52 -21.61
CA GLN A 333 -6.38 -25.43 -22.90
C GLN A 333 -7.11 -26.74 -23.22
N LEU A 334 -8.40 -26.63 -23.54
CA LEU A 334 -9.23 -27.76 -23.95
C LEU A 334 -8.89 -28.15 -25.38
N GLY A 335 -8.41 -29.37 -25.61
CA GLY A 335 -8.08 -29.87 -26.95
C GLY A 335 -7.36 -31.21 -26.96
N GLY A 336 -7.53 -31.97 -28.05
CA GLY A 336 -6.86 -33.25 -28.27
C GLY A 336 -5.33 -33.14 -28.33
N VAL A 337 -4.64 -34.28 -28.44
CA VAL A 337 -3.17 -34.45 -28.31
C VAL A 337 -2.32 -33.37 -29.00
N LEU A 338 -2.79 -32.79 -30.11
CA LEU A 338 -2.15 -31.72 -30.87
C LEU A 338 -2.14 -30.32 -30.21
N ALA A 339 -2.86 -30.09 -29.11
CA ALA A 339 -2.87 -28.81 -28.41
C ALA A 339 -1.60 -28.56 -27.57
N ARG A 340 -0.83 -29.61 -27.27
CA ARG A 340 0.34 -29.55 -26.37
C ARG A 340 1.47 -28.62 -26.86
N PRO A 341 1.93 -28.64 -28.13
CA PRO A 341 3.01 -27.75 -28.59
C PRO A 341 2.60 -26.27 -28.56
N VAL A 342 1.32 -25.98 -28.83
CA VAL A 342 0.77 -24.61 -28.90
C VAL A 342 0.77 -23.94 -27.53
N VAL A 343 0.43 -24.67 -26.46
CA VAL A 343 0.45 -24.15 -25.09
C VAL A 343 1.87 -23.74 -24.68
N TRP A 344 2.87 -24.54 -25.02
CA TRP A 344 4.27 -24.28 -24.67
C TRP A 344 4.86 -23.10 -25.47
N GLY A 345 4.59 -23.04 -26.78
CA GLY A 345 5.02 -21.91 -27.62
C GLY A 345 4.36 -20.59 -27.21
N ARG A 346 3.06 -20.60 -26.89
CA ARG A 346 2.33 -19.40 -26.45
C ARG A 346 2.69 -18.98 -25.03
N ALA A 347 2.99 -19.91 -24.12
CA ALA A 347 3.53 -19.57 -22.80
C ALA A 347 4.85 -18.80 -22.92
N GLY A 348 5.69 -19.14 -23.91
CA GLY A 348 6.89 -18.39 -24.29
C GLY A 348 6.58 -17.00 -24.85
N ALA A 349 5.65 -16.88 -25.80
CA ALA A 349 5.26 -15.59 -26.39
C ALA A 349 4.56 -14.65 -25.38
N ALA A 350 3.71 -15.18 -24.51
CA ALA A 350 3.10 -14.44 -23.40
C ALA A 350 4.14 -13.98 -22.37
N ARG A 351 5.25 -14.74 -22.22
CA ARG A 351 6.45 -14.34 -21.46
C ARG A 351 7.00 -13.04 -22.03
N ALA A 352 7.27 -12.99 -23.34
CA ALA A 352 7.78 -11.79 -24.00
C ALA A 352 6.80 -10.60 -23.89
N ALA A 353 5.50 -10.83 -24.14
CA ALA A 353 4.49 -9.78 -24.08
C ALA A 353 4.29 -9.18 -22.68
N ARG A 354 4.30 -9.98 -21.60
CA ARG A 354 4.18 -9.47 -20.22
C ARG A 354 5.39 -8.68 -19.79
N TRP A 355 6.61 -9.08 -20.15
CA TRP A 355 7.81 -8.29 -19.89
C TRP A 355 7.81 -6.95 -20.64
N LEU A 356 7.22 -6.92 -21.84
CA LEU A 356 7.12 -5.71 -22.65
C LEU A 356 5.99 -4.77 -22.21
N ARG A 357 4.93 -5.24 -21.54
CA ARG A 357 3.78 -4.41 -21.13
C ARG A 357 4.12 -3.28 -20.14
N PRO A 358 4.85 -3.50 -19.03
CA PRO A 358 5.29 -2.42 -18.16
C PRO A 358 6.22 -1.43 -18.88
N ARG A 359 7.11 -1.93 -19.74
CA ARG A 359 8.00 -1.09 -20.55
C ARG A 359 7.23 -0.23 -21.56
N ARG A 360 6.23 -0.79 -22.22
CA ARG A 360 5.31 -0.05 -23.11
C ARG A 360 4.47 0.96 -22.34
N ARG A 361 3.90 0.60 -21.18
CA ARG A 361 3.16 1.55 -20.32
C ARG A 361 4.06 2.68 -19.81
N ALA A 362 5.29 2.38 -19.42
CA ALA A 362 6.28 3.38 -19.02
C ALA A 362 6.69 4.27 -20.21
N ALA A 363 6.88 3.70 -21.40
CA ALA A 363 7.18 4.45 -22.62
C ALA A 363 6.02 5.37 -23.02
N VAL A 364 4.78 4.88 -22.97
CA VAL A 364 3.56 5.68 -23.22
C VAL A 364 3.42 6.80 -22.19
N ARG A 365 3.66 6.53 -20.91
CA ARG A 365 3.67 7.57 -19.86
C ARG A 365 4.77 8.61 -20.10
N ARG A 366 5.97 8.20 -20.50
CA ARG A 366 7.06 9.12 -20.89
C ARG A 366 6.68 9.95 -22.11
N LEU A 367 6.03 9.35 -23.10
CA LEU A 367 5.56 10.05 -24.30
C LEU A 367 4.48 11.08 -23.95
N HIS A 368 3.53 10.76 -23.07
CA HIS A 368 2.52 11.70 -22.58
C HIS A 368 3.11 12.80 -21.70
N ALA A 369 4.12 12.49 -20.87
CA ALA A 369 4.83 13.49 -20.08
C ALA A 369 5.66 14.42 -20.99
N TYR A 370 6.30 13.88 -22.02
CA TYR A 370 7.04 14.63 -23.03
C TYR A 370 6.12 15.52 -23.86
N ARG A 371 5.00 15.00 -24.38
CA ARG A 371 4.01 15.82 -25.12
C ARG A 371 3.47 16.97 -24.28
N ARG A 372 3.22 16.75 -22.98
CA ARG A 372 2.82 17.82 -22.05
C ARG A 372 3.90 18.88 -21.80
N ARG A 373 5.17 18.56 -22.03
CA ARG A 373 6.30 19.50 -21.92
C ARG A 373 6.62 20.22 -23.23
N VAL A 374 6.40 19.56 -24.37
CA VAL A 374 6.83 20.02 -25.70
C VAL A 374 5.70 20.64 -26.51
N ASP A 375 4.44 20.53 -26.07
CA ASP A 375 3.31 21.25 -26.68
C ASP A 375 2.89 22.42 -25.77
N PRO A 376 3.60 23.57 -25.79
CA PRO A 376 3.12 24.80 -25.18
C PRO A 376 2.11 25.41 -26.15
N ARG A 377 0.92 24.81 -26.28
CA ARG A 377 -0.19 25.53 -26.89
C ARG A 377 -0.87 26.36 -25.82
N PRO A 378 -0.76 27.70 -25.87
CA PRO A 378 -1.66 28.53 -25.10
C PRO A 378 -3.08 28.27 -25.62
N ALA A 379 -4.04 28.22 -24.70
CA ALA A 379 -5.45 28.33 -25.05
C ALA A 379 -5.66 29.73 -25.67
N LEU A 380 -5.53 29.85 -26.99
CA LEU A 380 -5.88 31.05 -27.74
C LEU A 380 -6.76 30.68 -28.93
N GLY A 381 -7.85 31.44 -29.03
CA GLY A 381 -9.01 31.21 -29.87
C GLY A 381 -8.77 31.27 -31.38
N ARG A 382 -9.85 30.94 -32.09
CA ARG A 382 -10.10 31.16 -33.52
C ARG A 382 -9.43 32.46 -33.99
N TRP A 383 -8.65 32.41 -35.07
CA TRP A 383 -8.59 33.36 -36.21
C TRP A 383 -7.36 32.99 -37.09
N GLY A 384 -7.53 32.96 -38.42
CA GLY A 384 -6.45 33.14 -39.40
C GLY A 384 -5.83 31.91 -40.09
N ARG A 385 -5.79 31.94 -41.43
CA ARG A 385 -5.24 30.95 -42.38
C ARG A 385 -3.76 31.21 -42.74
N GLN A 386 -3.16 30.23 -43.44
CA GLN A 386 -1.97 30.29 -44.35
C GLN A 386 -0.60 30.45 -43.64
N VAL A 387 0.50 29.75 -43.95
CA VAL A 387 1.13 29.29 -45.22
C VAL A 387 2.01 28.04 -44.96
N VAL A 388 2.27 27.30 -46.04
CA VAL A 388 3.09 26.09 -46.25
C VAL A 388 4.61 26.32 -46.10
N GLY A 389 5.36 25.30 -45.63
CA GLY A 389 6.81 25.23 -45.86
C GLY A 389 7.51 23.99 -45.28
N ARG A 390 7.97 23.10 -46.17
CA ARG A 390 8.84 21.91 -45.93
C ARG A 390 10.31 22.30 -45.79
N VAL A 391 11.08 21.60 -44.94
CA VAL A 391 12.46 21.02 -45.15
C VAL A 391 12.62 19.94 -44.03
N GLY A 392 12.94 18.66 -44.24
CA GLY A 392 14.21 18.04 -44.69
C GLY A 392 15.29 18.18 -43.59
N ALA A 393 16.12 17.23 -43.16
CA ALA A 393 16.43 15.84 -43.47
C ALA A 393 17.29 15.30 -42.28
N ALA A 394 17.57 14.00 -42.29
CA ALA A 394 18.27 13.23 -41.26
C ALA A 394 19.80 13.49 -41.19
N VAL A 395 20.47 12.99 -40.12
CA VAL A 395 21.77 12.27 -40.11
C VAL A 395 22.10 11.76 -38.67
N PRO A 396 22.93 10.71 -38.49
CA PRO A 396 22.82 9.71 -37.42
C PRO A 396 24.02 9.63 -36.45
N GLY A 397 23.85 8.85 -35.37
CA GLY A 397 24.90 8.03 -34.74
C GLY A 397 25.79 8.66 -33.65
N ALA A 398 25.72 8.13 -32.42
CA ALA A 398 26.87 7.66 -31.63
C ALA A 398 26.51 7.38 -30.16
N LEU A 399 26.94 6.18 -29.71
CA LEU A 399 27.53 5.84 -28.41
C LEU A 399 26.85 6.32 -27.11
N LEU A 400 26.30 5.34 -26.37
CA LEU A 400 25.81 5.48 -25.00
C LEU A 400 26.98 5.57 -23.99
N PRO A 401 27.03 6.59 -23.12
CA PRO A 401 27.77 6.50 -21.87
C PRO A 401 26.90 5.90 -20.75
N ARG A 402 27.56 5.21 -19.81
CA ARG A 402 27.01 4.67 -18.56
C ARG A 402 26.30 5.77 -17.74
N PRO A 403 25.23 5.45 -16.98
CA PRO A 403 24.52 6.46 -16.21
C PRO A 403 25.29 6.82 -14.93
N LEU A 404 25.69 8.09 -14.84
CA LEU A 404 25.95 8.77 -13.58
C LEU A 404 24.64 8.88 -12.79
N ARG A 405 24.68 8.57 -11.49
CA ARG A 405 23.61 8.87 -10.54
C ARG A 405 23.35 10.39 -10.56
N ARG A 406 22.20 10.81 -11.09
CA ARG A 406 21.67 12.16 -10.90
C ARG A 406 20.61 12.17 -9.82
N SER A 407 20.82 13.06 -8.86
CA SER A 407 19.83 13.68 -8.00
C SER A 407 18.66 14.22 -8.84
N VAL A 408 17.45 14.04 -8.31
CA VAL A 408 16.22 14.55 -8.92
C VAL A 408 16.17 16.06 -8.70
N GLY A 409 16.73 16.81 -9.64
CA GLY A 409 16.40 18.23 -9.85
C GLY A 409 15.17 18.31 -10.75
N LEU A 410 14.10 18.92 -10.24
CA LEU A 410 12.92 19.27 -11.03
C LEU A 410 13.22 20.62 -11.71
N GLU A 411 13.50 20.59 -13.01
CA GLU A 411 13.48 21.80 -13.85
C GLU A 411 12.21 21.78 -14.72
N GLY A 412 11.42 22.84 -14.54
CA GLY A 412 10.25 23.21 -15.32
C GLY A 412 9.84 24.62 -14.91
N GLY A 413 10.39 25.63 -15.60
CA GLY A 413 10.10 27.04 -15.35
C GLY A 413 8.69 27.42 -15.78
N GLY A 414 7.82 27.65 -14.80
CA GLY A 414 6.69 28.59 -14.85
C GLY A 414 7.08 29.90 -14.14
N PRO A 415 6.17 30.89 -14.00
CA PRO A 415 6.50 32.16 -13.34
C PRO A 415 7.11 31.87 -11.96
N GLU A 416 8.27 32.49 -11.69
CA GLU A 416 9.13 32.22 -10.53
C GLU A 416 8.32 31.94 -9.26
N GLU A 417 8.29 30.68 -8.82
CA GLU A 417 7.87 30.33 -7.46
C GLU A 417 8.86 31.02 -6.52
N LEU A 418 8.45 32.17 -5.97
CA LEU A 418 9.16 32.87 -4.91
C LEU A 418 9.62 31.85 -3.86
N THR A 419 10.93 31.82 -3.58
CA THR A 419 11.47 30.96 -2.52
C THR A 419 10.79 31.29 -1.18
N GLY A 420 10.73 30.32 -0.28
CA GLY A 420 9.99 30.45 0.98
C GLY A 420 10.32 31.72 1.78
N TRP A 421 11.56 32.22 1.73
CA TRP A 421 11.94 33.49 2.38
C TRP A 421 11.70 34.76 1.55
N GLN A 422 11.67 34.68 0.23
CA GLN A 422 11.23 35.81 -0.61
C GLN A 422 9.74 36.11 -0.38
N GLN A 423 8.91 35.08 -0.19
CA GLN A 423 7.52 35.27 0.26
C GLN A 423 7.46 35.92 1.65
N VAL A 424 8.37 35.57 2.56
CA VAL A 424 8.43 36.16 3.91
C VAL A 424 8.89 37.60 3.90
N ALA A 425 9.88 37.96 3.08
CA ALA A 425 10.35 39.34 2.94
C ALA A 425 9.25 40.25 2.36
N LEU A 426 8.49 39.75 1.38
CA LEU A 426 7.30 40.42 0.82
C LEU A 426 6.16 40.55 1.85
N LEU A 427 5.91 39.52 2.66
CA LEU A 427 4.85 39.53 3.69
C LEU A 427 5.22 40.35 4.93
N ALA A 428 6.51 40.46 5.28
CA ALA A 428 6.95 41.23 6.44
C ALA A 428 6.81 42.76 6.23
N GLY A 429 6.71 43.22 4.98
CA GLY A 429 6.45 44.62 4.65
C GLY A 429 4.97 45.02 4.64
N SER A 430 4.03 44.07 4.70
CA SER A 430 2.59 44.32 4.51
C SER A 430 1.71 44.03 5.73
N VAL A 431 2.27 43.50 6.82
CA VAL A 431 1.51 43.23 8.05
C VAL A 431 1.49 44.45 8.95
N ASP A 432 0.30 44.95 9.26
CA ASP A 432 0.06 46.04 10.20
C ASP A 432 0.76 45.77 11.55
N PRO A 433 1.69 46.63 11.99
CA PRO A 433 2.45 46.43 13.22
C PRO A 433 1.58 46.41 14.49
N HIS A 434 0.35 46.92 14.45
CA HIS A 434 -0.43 47.21 15.65
C HIS A 434 -1.37 46.09 16.14
N GLY A 435 -1.46 44.94 15.45
CA GLY A 435 -2.51 43.94 15.74
C GLY A 435 -2.09 42.58 16.32
N VAL A 436 -0.80 42.21 16.33
CA VAL A 436 -0.37 40.86 16.75
C VAL A 436 0.63 40.95 17.90
N PRO A 437 0.35 40.34 19.08
CA PRO A 437 1.27 40.32 20.22
C PRO A 437 2.68 39.90 19.80
N GLY A 438 3.70 40.63 20.27
CA GLY A 438 5.09 40.27 20.03
C GLY A 438 5.42 38.92 20.68
N LEU A 439 6.17 38.07 19.99
CA LEU A 439 6.72 36.86 20.60
C LEU A 439 7.86 37.24 21.57
N PRO A 440 8.12 36.42 22.61
CA PRO A 440 9.32 36.54 23.42
C PRO A 440 10.59 36.56 22.57
N ALA A 441 11.61 37.27 23.05
CA ALA A 441 12.91 37.34 22.38
C ALA A 441 13.50 35.92 22.15
N PRO A 442 14.22 35.68 21.03
CA PRO A 442 14.84 34.40 20.76
C PRO A 442 15.84 34.01 21.86
N ARG A 443 15.77 32.77 22.33
CA ARG A 443 16.65 32.24 23.39
C ARG A 443 17.57 31.14 22.85
N PRO A 444 18.87 31.14 23.15
CA PRO A 444 19.75 30.03 22.75
C PRO A 444 19.26 28.68 23.29
N VAL A 445 19.29 27.65 22.46
CA VAL A 445 19.00 26.27 22.86
C VAL A 445 20.13 25.35 22.42
N ARG A 446 20.59 24.48 23.33
CA ARG A 446 21.58 23.45 23.00
C ARG A 446 20.84 22.25 22.40
N PRO A 447 21.18 21.79 21.19
CA PRO A 447 20.47 20.67 20.56
C PRO A 447 20.62 19.36 21.35
N SER A 448 19.61 19.01 22.12
CA SER A 448 19.47 17.72 22.79
C SER A 448 19.23 16.59 21.78
N ALA A 449 19.38 15.33 22.19
CA ALA A 449 19.10 14.20 21.30
C ALA A 449 17.62 14.15 20.81
N PRO A 450 16.59 14.43 21.65
CA PRO A 450 15.22 14.63 21.18
C PRO A 450 15.08 15.77 20.17
N LEU A 451 15.69 16.93 20.43
CA LEU A 451 15.61 18.08 19.52
C LEU A 451 16.26 17.77 18.16
N VAL A 452 17.45 17.15 18.12
CA VAL A 452 18.08 16.79 16.84
C VAL A 452 17.22 15.80 16.04
N ARG A 453 16.55 14.85 16.72
CA ARG A 453 15.62 13.92 16.05
C ARG A 453 14.42 14.66 15.47
N TYR A 454 13.84 15.57 16.24
CA TYR A 454 12.74 16.41 15.79
C TYR A 454 13.12 17.25 14.56
N LEU A 455 14.30 17.87 14.59
CA LEU A 455 14.83 18.64 13.46
C LEU A 455 15.09 17.75 12.23
N ALA A 456 15.61 16.53 12.42
CA ALA A 456 15.77 15.58 11.32
C ALA A 456 14.42 15.24 10.65
N LEU A 457 13.37 15.03 11.44
CA LEU A 457 12.02 14.77 10.92
C LEU A 457 11.47 15.96 10.14
N ALA A 458 11.56 17.17 10.71
CA ALA A 458 11.14 18.39 10.04
C ALA A 458 11.93 18.62 8.73
N ALA A 459 13.21 18.22 8.70
CA ALA A 459 14.05 18.30 7.53
C ALA A 459 13.77 17.23 6.47
N GLY A 460 12.99 16.18 6.80
CA GLY A 460 12.79 15.01 5.95
C GLY A 460 14.04 14.13 5.84
N GLU A 461 14.97 14.27 6.77
CA GLU A 461 16.25 13.55 6.79
C GLU A 461 16.07 12.15 7.42
N PRO A 462 16.87 11.14 6.99
CA PRO A 462 16.71 9.77 7.47
C PRO A 462 17.12 9.58 8.95
N GLY A 463 17.80 10.55 9.55
CA GLY A 463 18.18 10.50 10.96
C GLY A 463 19.03 11.68 11.46
N PRO A 464 19.34 11.70 12.77
CA PRO A 464 20.08 12.78 13.43
C PRO A 464 21.47 13.06 12.84
N GLU A 465 22.18 12.04 12.37
CA GLU A 465 23.50 12.21 11.78
C GLU A 465 23.44 12.94 10.44
N ALA A 466 22.36 12.74 9.67
CA ALA A 466 22.17 13.41 8.39
C ALA A 466 21.91 14.90 8.58
N VAL A 467 21.01 15.27 9.49
CA VAL A 467 20.76 16.69 9.79
C VAL A 467 22.01 17.38 10.35
N ARG A 468 22.78 16.72 11.23
CA ARG A 468 24.03 17.29 11.79
C ARG A 468 25.11 17.54 10.75
N ARG A 469 25.22 16.72 9.70
CA ARG A 469 26.18 16.95 8.62
C ARG A 469 25.91 18.24 7.84
N SER A 470 24.69 18.76 7.89
CA SER A 470 24.35 20.03 7.27
C SER A 470 24.73 21.24 8.14
N TRP A 471 25.22 21.03 9.37
CA TRP A 471 25.50 22.10 10.31
C TRP A 471 26.93 22.62 10.14
N GLY A 472 27.07 23.95 10.08
CA GLY A 472 28.35 24.63 10.09
C GLY A 472 28.96 24.72 11.50
N PRO A 473 30.28 24.95 11.63
CA PRO A 473 30.94 25.08 12.93
C PRO A 473 30.47 26.29 13.74
N ARG A 474 29.82 27.26 13.09
CA ARG A 474 29.27 28.48 13.70
C ARG A 474 27.76 28.43 13.89
N ASP A 475 27.10 27.34 13.47
CA ASP A 475 25.66 27.21 13.60
C ASP A 475 25.28 27.15 15.09
N ARG A 476 24.35 28.00 15.48
CA ARG A 476 23.69 27.98 16.78
C ARG A 476 22.18 27.88 16.60
N TRP A 477 21.52 27.27 17.57
CA TRP A 477 20.08 27.08 17.56
C TRP A 477 19.42 28.00 18.58
N LEU A 478 18.32 28.63 18.17
CA LEU A 478 17.51 29.53 18.97
C LEU A 478 16.09 28.99 19.05
N LEU A 479 15.44 29.23 20.17
CA LEU A 479 14.04 28.91 20.44
C LEU A 479 13.23 30.20 20.44
N LEU A 480 12.13 30.22 19.71
CA LEU A 480 11.15 31.30 19.70
C LEU A 480 9.88 30.86 20.43
N GLY A 481 9.39 31.66 21.36
CA GLY A 481 8.23 31.33 22.21
C GLY A 481 8.63 30.72 23.57
N GLU A 482 7.67 30.08 24.22
CA GLU A 482 7.85 29.43 25.52
C GLU A 482 8.66 28.13 25.38
N SER A 483 9.28 27.68 26.47
CA SER A 483 10.23 26.54 26.44
C SER A 483 9.54 25.19 26.21
N ASP A 484 8.33 25.04 26.74
CA ASP A 484 7.47 23.86 26.65
C ASP A 484 6.52 23.91 25.44
N ALA A 485 6.23 25.11 24.92
CA ALA A 485 5.42 25.33 23.73
C ALA A 485 6.09 26.32 22.74
N PRO A 486 7.26 25.99 22.18
CA PRO A 486 7.91 26.89 21.25
C PRO A 486 7.07 27.07 19.99
N THR A 487 7.12 28.27 19.45
CA THR A 487 6.53 28.62 18.15
C THR A 487 7.42 28.12 17.01
N ALA A 488 8.73 28.29 17.14
CA ALA A 488 9.70 27.91 16.12
C ALA A 488 11.08 27.64 16.72
N VAL A 489 11.86 26.85 16.00
CA VAL A 489 13.28 26.62 16.26
C VAL A 489 14.07 27.15 15.07
N VAL A 490 15.09 27.95 15.36
CA VAL A 490 15.79 28.74 14.35
C VAL A 490 17.27 28.43 14.40
N ARG A 491 17.82 28.01 13.26
CA ARG A 491 19.27 27.86 13.08
C ARG A 491 19.83 29.15 12.52
N VAL A 492 20.88 29.66 13.14
CA VAL A 492 21.58 30.87 12.68
C VAL A 492 23.09 30.65 12.62
N ASP A 493 23.74 31.34 11.71
CA ASP A 493 25.20 31.44 11.57
C ASP A 493 25.58 32.92 11.73
N GLY A 494 26.11 33.28 12.91
CA GLY A 494 26.23 34.69 13.29
C GLY A 494 24.86 35.36 13.42
N THR A 495 24.60 36.38 12.60
CA THR A 495 23.31 37.10 12.50
C THR A 495 22.43 36.59 11.35
N THR A 496 22.94 35.72 10.49
CA THR A 496 22.20 35.19 9.35
C THR A 496 21.34 34.00 9.77
N VAL A 497 20.04 34.08 9.55
CA VAL A 497 19.13 32.95 9.71
C VAL A 497 19.40 31.95 8.60
N ARG A 498 19.60 30.68 8.94
CA ARG A 498 19.83 29.58 7.98
C ARG A 498 18.62 28.70 7.82
N GLU A 499 17.88 28.48 8.91
CA GLU A 499 16.71 27.62 8.91
C GLU A 499 15.70 28.05 9.96
N VAL A 500 14.41 27.97 9.63
CA VAL A 500 13.29 28.14 10.56
C VAL A 500 12.42 26.90 10.50
N VAL A 501 12.34 26.17 11.61
CA VAL A 501 11.42 25.05 11.79
C VAL A 501 10.23 25.52 12.61
N ARG A 502 9.07 25.68 11.96
CA ARG A 502 7.82 26.09 12.61
C ARG A 502 7.24 24.91 13.37
N VAL A 503 7.07 25.08 14.68
CA VAL A 503 6.46 24.10 15.59
C VAL A 503 4.94 24.33 15.68
N ALA A 504 4.52 25.60 15.72
CA ALA A 504 3.12 26.01 15.71
C ALA A 504 2.73 26.57 14.32
N PRO A 505 2.18 25.74 13.40
CA PRO A 505 1.87 26.19 12.03
C PRO A 505 0.73 27.21 11.96
N SER A 506 -0.04 27.39 13.03
CA SER A 506 -1.07 28.43 13.14
C SER A 506 -0.49 29.83 13.20
N LEU A 507 0.74 30.03 13.68
CA LEU A 507 1.32 31.36 13.77
C LEU A 507 1.87 31.82 12.41
N PRO A 508 1.44 32.98 11.87
CA PRO A 508 1.94 33.47 10.59
C PRO A 508 3.46 33.62 10.58
N LEU A 509 4.09 33.20 9.49
CA LEU A 509 5.54 33.27 9.34
C LEU A 509 6.09 34.71 9.39
N ALA A 510 5.28 35.69 9.02
CA ALA A 510 5.61 37.11 9.17
C ALA A 510 5.87 37.52 10.63
N VAL A 511 5.14 36.93 11.59
CA VAL A 511 5.35 37.19 13.03
C VAL A 511 6.69 36.64 13.49
N VAL A 512 7.05 35.43 13.04
CA VAL A 512 8.35 34.82 13.30
C VAL A 512 9.48 35.68 12.73
N ALA A 513 9.35 36.09 11.47
CA ALA A 513 10.36 36.92 10.78
C ALA A 513 10.55 38.29 11.45
N ARG A 514 9.45 38.97 11.82
CA ARG A 514 9.48 40.25 12.55
C ARG A 514 10.20 40.11 13.89
N THR A 515 9.93 39.04 14.63
CA THR A 515 10.59 38.76 15.91
C THR A 515 12.09 38.54 15.73
N LEU A 516 12.50 37.81 14.68
CA LEU A 516 13.91 37.60 14.36
C LEU A 516 14.62 38.91 13.99
N ARG A 517 14.00 39.74 13.14
CA ARG A 517 14.56 41.06 12.76
C ARG A 517 14.69 42.00 13.96
N ALA A 518 13.70 42.02 14.85
CA ALA A 518 13.77 42.81 16.09
C ALA A 518 14.93 42.36 16.99
N ALA A 519 15.36 41.10 16.88
CA ALA A 519 16.54 40.57 17.56
C ALA A 519 17.86 40.74 16.77
N GLY A 520 17.85 41.51 15.67
CA GLY A 520 19.03 41.72 14.81
C GLY A 520 19.42 40.49 13.99
N LEU A 521 18.50 39.55 13.77
CA LEU A 521 18.70 38.37 12.95
C LEU A 521 17.97 38.54 11.62
N ASP A 522 18.66 38.33 10.50
CA ASP A 522 18.07 38.49 9.17
C ASP A 522 18.22 37.23 8.32
N GLY A 523 17.18 36.95 7.54
CA GLY A 523 17.17 35.83 6.60
C GLY A 523 17.62 36.28 5.22
N ASP A 524 18.23 35.37 4.47
CA ASP A 524 18.58 35.55 3.06
C ASP A 524 17.74 34.64 2.14
N ALA A 525 17.97 34.72 0.83
CA ALA A 525 17.30 33.87 -0.15
C ALA A 525 17.59 32.36 0.02
N ALA A 526 18.66 32.00 0.73
CA ALA A 526 19.05 30.62 0.99
C ALA A 526 18.42 30.05 2.28
N THR A 527 17.74 30.89 3.06
CA THR A 527 17.17 30.48 4.33
C THR A 527 16.05 29.46 4.10
N GLN A 528 16.07 28.36 4.84
CA GLN A 528 15.09 27.30 4.71
C GLN A 528 13.94 27.52 5.69
N VAL A 529 12.69 27.35 5.24
CA VAL A 529 11.53 27.33 6.14
C VAL A 529 10.86 25.98 6.05
N ARG A 530 10.65 25.36 7.20
CA ARG A 530 10.04 24.05 7.34
C ARG A 530 8.90 24.12 8.34
N THR A 531 7.93 23.24 8.17
CA THR A 531 6.90 23.03 9.17
C THR A 531 7.14 21.66 9.79
N ALA A 532 7.23 21.61 11.11
CA ALA A 532 7.42 20.36 11.80
C ALA A 532 6.15 19.50 11.67
N PRO A 533 6.29 18.21 11.35
CA PRO A 533 5.15 17.33 11.13
C PRO A 533 4.58 16.75 12.44
N LEU A 534 5.25 16.96 13.57
CA LEU A 534 4.82 16.54 14.90
C LEU A 534 4.89 17.73 15.87
N PRO A 535 4.17 17.67 17.00
CA PRO A 535 4.34 18.63 18.10
C PRO A 535 5.75 18.59 18.70
N TRP A 536 6.09 19.64 19.43
CA TRP A 536 7.33 19.75 20.20
C TRP A 536 7.54 18.50 21.07
N PRO A 537 8.69 17.81 20.99
CA PRO A 537 8.91 16.60 21.76
C PRO A 537 9.13 16.94 23.23
N ARG A 538 8.83 15.98 24.11
CA ARG A 538 9.16 16.07 25.53
C ARG A 538 10.69 16.10 25.70
N ASN A 539 11.18 16.93 26.62
CA ASN A 539 12.61 17.04 26.97
C ASN A 539 13.52 17.50 25.82
N ALA A 540 13.04 18.33 24.89
CA ALA A 540 13.87 18.90 23.82
C ALA A 540 14.80 20.02 24.28
#